data_AF-A0A535AC21-F1
#
_entry.id   AF-A0A535AC21-F1
#
_cell.length_a   1.000
_cell.length_b   1.000
_cell.length_c   1.000
_cell.angle_alpha   90.00
_cell.angle_beta   90.00
_cell.angle_gamma   90.00
#
_symmetry.space_group_name_H-M   'P 1'
#
loop_
_entity.id
_entity.type
_entity.pdbx_description
1 polymer ?
#
loop_
_entity_poly.entity_id
_entity_poly.type
_entity_poly.pdbx_seq_one_letter_code
_entity_poly.pdbx_strand_id
1 'polypeptide(L)'
;MVYALNEFDVSGGTGSVSSEEIATYRTLSHLNERLATLDQWLPASDWADGAWKPFIPDALRLIVRDASGDQPDESGIANQLVPWPGASDPATFGSATTIDGSRCGVVSGEEAAAWNAALGTANELTRFVQDDVRYQVIARQLLPDEPPECPSLPS
;
A
#
# COMPACT_ATOMS: atom_id res chain seq x y z
N MET A 1 -7.74 -31.87 18.23
CA MET A 1 -9.05 -31.19 18.18
C MET A 1 -9.01 -30.32 16.93
N VAL A 2 -9.64 -30.80 15.86
CA VAL A 2 -9.62 -30.18 14.53
C VAL A 2 -11.00 -29.59 14.34
N TYR A 3 -11.10 -28.26 14.30
CA TYR A 3 -12.35 -27.60 13.91
C TYR A 3 -12.42 -27.61 12.38
N ALA A 4 -13.12 -28.59 11.82
CA ALA A 4 -13.54 -28.55 10.43
C ALA A 4 -14.91 -27.87 10.37
N LEU A 5 -15.05 -26.86 9.51
CA LEU A 5 -16.31 -26.11 9.26
C LEU A 5 -17.48 -26.99 8.76
N ASN A 6 -17.27 -28.30 8.55
CA ASN A 6 -18.24 -29.22 7.96
C ASN A 6 -18.87 -30.22 8.95
N GLU A 7 -18.42 -30.28 10.21
CA GLU A 7 -18.97 -31.23 11.19
C GLU A 7 -19.36 -30.51 12.49
N PHE A 8 -20.45 -29.75 12.44
CA PHE A 8 -21.23 -29.45 13.65
C PHE A 8 -22.39 -30.45 13.73
N ASP A 9 -22.17 -31.55 14.44
CA ASP A 9 -23.26 -32.44 14.86
C ASP A 9 -23.84 -31.92 16.19
N VAL A 10 -25.05 -31.36 16.12
CA VAL A 10 -25.78 -30.83 17.28
C VAL A 10 -26.40 -31.96 18.14
N SER A 11 -26.27 -33.23 17.75
CA SER A 11 -26.94 -34.35 18.43
C SER A 11 -26.10 -35.11 19.47
N GLY A 12 -24.82 -34.79 19.64
CA GLY A 12 -23.92 -35.46 20.60
C GLY A 12 -23.62 -34.63 21.85
N GLY A 13 -24.41 -34.80 22.92
CA GLY A 13 -24.22 -34.04 24.17
C GLY A 13 -22.99 -34.44 24.99
N THR A 14 -22.04 -33.51 25.14
CA THR A 14 -21.44 -33.08 26.43
C THR A 14 -20.79 -31.70 26.24
N GLY A 15 -21.43 -30.65 26.75
CA GLY A 15 -21.04 -29.24 26.61
C GLY A 15 -22.06 -28.49 25.76
N SER A 16 -23.06 -27.90 26.41
CA SER A 16 -24.10 -27.13 25.71
C SER A 16 -23.46 -25.95 24.97
N VAL A 17 -23.39 -26.04 23.65
CA VAL A 17 -23.05 -24.92 22.78
C VAL A 17 -23.94 -23.74 23.17
N SER A 18 -23.33 -22.61 23.53
CA SER A 18 -24.08 -21.43 23.97
C SER A 18 -24.90 -20.86 22.81
N SER A 19 -25.96 -20.10 23.10
CA SER A 19 -26.73 -19.41 22.05
C SER A 19 -25.86 -18.44 21.23
N GLU A 20 -24.84 -17.87 21.85
CA GLU A 20 -23.83 -17.01 21.21
C GLU A 20 -22.93 -17.80 20.26
N GLU A 21 -22.53 -19.01 20.65
CA GLU A 21 -21.71 -19.90 19.81
C GLU A 21 -22.52 -20.41 18.61
N ILE A 22 -23.81 -20.72 18.79
CA ILE A 22 -24.73 -21.02 17.68
C ILE A 22 -24.89 -19.82 16.73
N ALA A 23 -25.03 -18.61 17.25
CA ALA A 23 -25.16 -17.39 16.44
C ALA A 23 -23.87 -17.08 15.65
N THR A 24 -22.71 -17.30 16.29
CA THR A 24 -21.38 -17.17 15.66
C THR A 24 -21.22 -18.18 14.55
N TYR A 25 -21.56 -19.45 14.80
CA TYR A 25 -21.49 -20.52 13.79
C TYR A 25 -22.36 -20.21 12.57
N ARG A 26 -23.57 -19.69 12.78
CA ARG A 26 -24.47 -19.29 11.67
C ARG A 26 -23.89 -18.14 10.86
N THR A 27 -23.36 -17.11 11.53
CA THR A 27 -22.73 -15.96 10.86
C THR A 27 -21.53 -16.39 10.01
N LEU A 28 -20.66 -17.24 10.57
CA LEU A 28 -19.48 -17.76 9.88
C LEU A 28 -19.87 -18.68 8.71
N SER A 29 -20.86 -19.54 8.89
CA SER A 29 -21.35 -20.43 7.82
C SER A 29 -21.92 -19.62 6.66
N HIS A 30 -22.70 -18.57 6.95
CA HIS A 30 -23.25 -17.67 5.92
C HIS A 30 -22.15 -16.87 5.20
N LEU A 31 -21.15 -16.36 5.93
CA LEU A 31 -19.99 -15.71 5.30
C LEU A 31 -19.23 -16.69 4.41
N ASN A 32 -18.98 -17.91 4.87
CA ASN A 32 -18.27 -18.93 4.12
C ASN A 32 -19.03 -19.32 2.84
N GLU A 33 -20.35 -19.49 2.94
CA GLU A 33 -21.22 -19.74 1.78
C GLU A 33 -21.14 -18.58 0.77
N ARG A 34 -21.26 -17.33 1.24
CA ARG A 34 -21.11 -16.14 0.40
C ARG A 34 -19.75 -16.09 -0.29
N LEU A 35 -18.66 -16.40 0.40
CA LEU A 35 -17.32 -16.44 -0.20
C LEU A 35 -17.14 -17.61 -1.18
N ALA A 36 -17.79 -18.75 -0.93
CA ALA A 36 -17.72 -19.91 -1.82
C ALA A 36 -18.53 -19.74 -3.11
N THR A 37 -19.54 -18.86 -3.10
CA THR A 37 -20.43 -18.62 -4.26
C THR A 37 -20.30 -17.19 -4.80
N LEU A 38 -19.10 -16.63 -4.82
CA LEU A 38 -18.84 -15.26 -5.30
C LEU A 38 -19.45 -15.01 -6.69
N ASP A 39 -19.33 -15.97 -7.60
CA ASP A 39 -19.86 -15.92 -8.97
C ASP A 39 -21.39 -15.73 -9.05
N GLN A 40 -22.12 -16.06 -7.99
CA GLN A 40 -23.59 -15.99 -7.96
C GLN A 40 -24.13 -14.62 -7.54
N TRP A 41 -23.31 -13.80 -6.86
CA TRP A 41 -23.76 -12.52 -6.31
C TRP A 41 -22.83 -11.36 -6.58
N LEU A 42 -21.58 -11.63 -6.97
CA LEU A 42 -20.66 -10.63 -7.48
C LEU A 42 -20.77 -10.69 -9.02
N PRO A 43 -21.44 -9.70 -9.64
CA PRO A 43 -21.53 -9.60 -11.10
C PRO A 43 -20.17 -9.86 -11.75
N ALA A 44 -20.14 -10.67 -12.81
CA ALA A 44 -18.92 -10.89 -13.57
C ALA A 44 -18.31 -9.57 -14.10
N SER A 45 -19.12 -8.52 -14.27
CA SER A 45 -18.68 -7.16 -14.58
C SER A 45 -17.97 -6.41 -13.46
N ASP A 46 -17.82 -7.02 -12.28
CA ASP A 46 -17.12 -6.40 -11.15
C ASP A 46 -15.73 -7.02 -10.97
N TRP A 47 -15.39 -8.08 -11.71
CA TRP A 47 -14.13 -8.82 -11.56
C TRP A 47 -13.61 -9.57 -12.80
N ALA A 48 -14.46 -9.89 -13.78
CA ALA A 48 -14.13 -10.73 -14.94
C ALA A 48 -14.13 -9.96 -16.27
N ASP A 49 -14.55 -8.71 -16.27
CA ASP A 49 -14.62 -7.83 -17.43
C ASP A 49 -13.28 -7.14 -17.72
N GLY A 50 -12.38 -7.91 -18.31
CA GLY A 50 -11.55 -7.37 -19.39
C GLY A 50 -10.07 -7.25 -19.07
N ALA A 51 -9.38 -8.40 -19.14
CA ALA A 51 -7.94 -8.59 -19.03
C ALA A 51 -7.35 -8.12 -17.70
N TRP A 52 -6.40 -8.88 -17.18
CA TRP A 52 -5.55 -8.39 -16.10
C TRP A 52 -4.92 -7.06 -16.54
N LYS A 53 -5.16 -6.00 -15.76
CA LYS A 53 -4.55 -4.69 -15.98
C LYS A 53 -3.72 -4.35 -14.74
N PRO A 54 -2.50 -3.81 -14.92
CA PRO A 54 -1.76 -3.24 -13.79
C PRO A 54 -2.60 -2.16 -13.13
N PHE A 55 -2.65 -2.18 -11.79
CA PHE A 55 -3.14 -1.04 -11.04
C PHE A 55 -2.18 0.14 -11.25
N ILE A 56 -2.72 1.27 -11.71
CA ILE A 56 -1.98 2.53 -11.84
C ILE A 56 -2.56 3.48 -10.79
N PRO A 57 -1.80 3.85 -9.75
CA PRO A 57 -2.32 4.72 -8.71
C PRO A 57 -2.44 6.16 -9.20
N ASP A 58 -3.61 6.75 -8.96
CA ASP A 58 -3.88 8.18 -9.23
C ASP A 58 -3.18 9.10 -8.23
N ALA A 59 -2.73 8.57 -7.09
CA ALA A 59 -2.02 9.32 -6.07
C ALA A 59 -0.91 8.49 -5.39
N LEU A 60 0.18 9.17 -5.04
CA LEU A 60 1.30 8.61 -4.32
C LEU A 60 1.57 9.44 -3.06
N ARG A 61 1.85 8.76 -1.95
CA ARG A 61 2.48 9.36 -0.79
C ARG A 61 3.99 9.20 -0.88
N LEU A 62 4.72 10.30 -0.83
CA LEU A 62 6.17 10.33 -0.94
C LEU A 62 6.77 10.75 0.40
N ILE A 63 7.74 9.98 0.88
CA ILE A 63 8.66 10.39 1.95
C ILE A 63 9.97 10.75 1.29
N VAL A 64 10.43 11.97 1.52
CA VAL A 64 11.57 12.60 0.86
C VAL A 64 12.57 12.99 1.94
N ARG A 65 13.83 12.57 1.82
CA ARG A 65 14.90 13.08 2.69
C ARG A 65 16.11 13.52 1.86
N ASP A 66 16.84 14.49 2.38
CA ASP A 66 18.18 14.81 1.89
C ASP A 66 19.10 13.59 2.13
N ALA A 67 19.73 13.15 1.05
CA ALA A 67 20.64 12.01 0.96
C ALA A 67 22.01 12.43 0.41
N SER A 68 22.32 13.73 0.41
CA SER A 68 23.59 14.27 -0.10
C SER A 68 24.78 13.81 0.74
N GLY A 69 24.55 13.56 2.03
CA GLY A 69 25.53 13.03 2.97
C GLY A 69 25.61 11.49 3.02
N ASP A 70 24.76 10.78 2.28
CA ASP A 70 24.80 9.31 2.27
C ASP A 70 26.12 8.84 1.66
N GLN A 71 26.78 7.92 2.35
CA GLN A 71 27.90 7.21 1.76
C GLN A 71 27.38 6.26 0.67
N PRO A 72 28.15 6.04 -0.40
CA PRO A 72 27.89 4.92 -1.31
C PRO A 72 27.81 3.64 -0.48
N ASP A 73 26.94 2.71 -0.89
CA ASP A 73 26.89 1.43 -0.21
C ASP A 73 28.24 0.68 -0.34
N GLU A 74 28.48 -0.27 0.57
CA GLU A 74 29.74 -1.03 0.60
C GLU A 74 29.95 -1.91 -0.64
N SER A 75 28.95 -1.99 -1.53
CA SER A 75 29.03 -2.75 -2.79
C SER A 75 29.94 -2.06 -3.82
N GLY A 76 30.22 -0.77 -3.64
CA GLY A 76 30.99 0.03 -4.60
C GLY A 76 30.23 0.39 -5.88
N ILE A 77 28.91 0.13 -5.93
CA ILE A 77 28.07 0.51 -7.05
C ILE A 77 27.64 1.97 -6.88
N ALA A 78 27.89 2.79 -7.90
CA ALA A 78 27.52 4.20 -7.87
C ALA A 78 26.00 4.39 -7.91
N ASN A 79 25.51 5.41 -7.18
CA ASN A 79 24.13 5.84 -7.26
C ASN A 79 23.74 6.27 -8.68
N GLN A 80 22.54 5.87 -9.12
CA GLN A 80 21.94 6.41 -10.33
C GLN A 80 21.30 7.76 -10.00
N LEU A 81 21.73 8.82 -10.67
CA LEU A 81 21.15 10.15 -10.51
C LEU A 81 20.03 10.36 -11.52
N VAL A 82 18.85 10.72 -11.03
CA VAL A 82 17.66 10.98 -11.85
C VAL A 82 17.14 12.38 -11.52
N PRO A 83 16.74 13.21 -12.51
CA PRO A 83 16.14 14.50 -12.22
C PRO A 83 14.89 14.35 -11.35
N TRP A 84 14.68 15.28 -10.43
CA TRP A 84 13.44 15.39 -9.66
C TRP A 84 12.25 15.59 -10.63
N PRO A 85 11.23 14.70 -10.61
CA PRO A 85 10.13 14.76 -11.58
C PRO A 85 8.99 15.70 -11.13
N GLY A 86 8.98 16.13 -9.87
CA GLY A 86 7.94 17.00 -9.31
C GLY A 86 8.15 18.48 -9.65
N ALA A 87 7.08 19.26 -9.61
CA ALA A 87 7.17 20.72 -9.79
C ALA A 87 7.54 21.45 -8.49
N SER A 88 7.20 20.85 -7.35
CA SER A 88 7.51 21.39 -6.03
C SER A 88 8.98 21.17 -5.68
N ASP A 89 9.58 22.13 -5.00
CA ASP A 89 10.93 22.00 -4.45
C ASP A 89 10.98 20.89 -3.37
N PRO A 90 11.83 19.86 -3.53
CA PRO A 90 11.98 18.76 -2.58
C PRO A 90 12.41 19.21 -1.18
N ALA A 91 13.14 20.32 -1.05
CA ALA A 91 13.54 20.85 0.26
C ALA A 91 12.35 21.37 1.08
N THR A 92 11.29 21.82 0.41
CA THR A 92 10.07 22.36 1.03
C THR A 92 8.84 21.48 0.82
N PHE A 93 8.99 20.35 0.13
CA PHE A 93 7.93 19.42 -0.22
C PHE A 93 7.14 18.94 1.00
N GLY A 94 5.81 19.05 0.93
CA GLY A 94 4.91 18.57 1.97
C GLY A 94 5.25 19.07 3.39
N SER A 95 4.97 18.24 4.39
CA SER A 95 5.19 18.56 5.80
C SER A 95 6.37 17.78 6.38
N ALA A 96 7.05 18.35 7.37
CA ALA A 96 8.06 17.63 8.13
C ALA A 96 7.43 16.39 8.81
N THR A 97 8.19 15.29 8.86
CA THR A 97 7.78 14.06 9.53
C THR A 97 8.45 13.93 10.91
N THR A 98 8.13 12.86 11.64
CA THR A 98 8.84 12.49 12.87
C THR A 98 10.22 11.88 12.59
N ILE A 99 10.50 11.46 11.35
CA ILE A 99 11.82 10.99 10.92
C ILE A 99 12.67 12.22 10.61
N ASP A 100 13.82 12.34 11.27
CA ASP A 100 14.69 13.50 11.13
C ASP A 100 15.13 13.71 9.68
N GLY A 101 15.19 14.97 9.26
CA GLY A 101 15.51 15.37 7.88
C GLY A 101 14.53 14.90 6.80
N SER A 102 13.39 14.27 7.17
CA SER A 102 12.45 13.71 6.22
C SER A 102 11.14 14.49 6.17
N ARG A 103 10.59 14.63 4.96
CA ARG A 103 9.33 15.29 4.67
C ARG A 103 8.37 14.33 3.99
N CYS A 104 7.08 14.51 4.22
CA CYS A 104 6.04 13.72 3.59
C CYS A 104 5.05 14.62 2.87
N GLY A 105 4.69 14.22 1.65
CA GLY A 105 3.65 14.86 0.86
C GLY A 105 2.92 13.85 -0.02
N VAL A 106 1.79 14.28 -0.56
CA VAL A 106 1.00 13.49 -1.51
C VAL A 106 1.00 14.21 -2.84
N VAL A 107 1.26 13.45 -3.90
CA VAL A 107 1.13 13.88 -5.30
C VAL A 107 -0.03 13.13 -5.93
N SER A 108 -0.73 13.76 -6.87
CA SER A 108 -1.88 13.16 -7.56
C SER A 108 -1.96 13.58 -9.03
N GLY A 109 -2.79 12.89 -9.80
CA GLY A 109 -3.04 13.21 -11.20
C GLY A 109 -1.77 13.15 -12.06
N GLU A 110 -1.51 14.20 -12.83
CA GLU A 110 -0.36 14.26 -13.74
C GLU A 110 0.98 14.17 -13.01
N GLU A 111 1.09 14.75 -11.81
CA GLU A 111 2.32 14.67 -11.01
C GLU A 111 2.55 13.23 -10.52
N ALA A 112 1.50 12.52 -10.07
CA ALA A 112 1.60 11.10 -9.75
C ALA A 112 1.98 10.24 -10.96
N ALA A 113 1.49 10.57 -12.16
CA ALA A 113 1.88 9.88 -13.39
C ALA A 113 3.38 10.07 -13.72
N ALA A 114 3.90 11.30 -13.57
CA ALA A 114 5.33 11.58 -13.74
C ALA A 114 6.19 10.81 -12.72
N TRP A 115 5.76 10.77 -11.46
CA TRP A 115 6.41 9.98 -10.42
C TRP A 115 6.37 8.48 -10.70
N ASN A 116 5.23 7.91 -11.09
CA ASN A 116 5.11 6.49 -11.44
C ASN A 116 6.06 6.11 -12.58
N ALA A 117 6.18 6.96 -13.61
CA ALA A 117 7.11 6.73 -14.71
C ALA A 117 8.57 6.72 -14.23
N ALA A 118 8.96 7.67 -13.37
CA ALA A 118 10.31 7.73 -12.82
C ALA A 118 10.61 6.53 -11.92
N LEU A 119 9.69 6.21 -11.00
CA LEU A 119 9.81 5.10 -10.04
C LEU A 119 9.84 3.73 -10.72
N GLY A 120 9.16 3.57 -11.86
CA GLY A 120 9.18 2.32 -12.63
C GLY A 120 10.56 1.93 -13.17
N THR A 121 11.52 2.86 -13.18
CA THR A 121 12.92 2.62 -13.55
C THR A 121 13.89 2.76 -12.38
N ALA A 122 13.41 3.16 -11.20
CA ALA A 122 14.20 3.41 -10.02
C ALA A 122 14.48 2.11 -9.24
N ASN A 123 15.56 2.12 -8.47
CA ASN A 123 15.92 1.08 -7.51
C ASN A 123 16.51 1.72 -6.25
N GLU A 124 17.01 0.92 -5.32
CA GLU A 124 17.54 1.40 -4.03
C GLU A 124 18.75 2.34 -4.17
N LEU A 125 19.47 2.26 -5.30
CA LEU A 125 20.62 3.11 -5.62
C LEU A 125 20.22 4.42 -6.28
N THR A 126 18.95 4.57 -6.71
CA THR A 126 18.46 5.79 -7.32
C THR A 126 18.47 6.94 -6.31
N ARG A 127 18.94 8.11 -6.77
CA ARG A 127 18.87 9.39 -6.07
C ARG A 127 18.23 10.41 -6.99
N PHE A 128 17.18 11.05 -6.51
CA PHE A 128 16.52 12.13 -7.23
C PHE A 128 17.28 13.44 -6.99
N VAL A 129 17.50 14.23 -8.03
CA VAL A 129 18.36 15.41 -7.96
C VAL A 129 17.57 16.65 -8.33
N GLN A 130 17.67 17.66 -7.47
CA GLN A 130 17.29 19.03 -7.79
C GLN A 130 18.44 19.94 -7.36
N ASP A 131 18.91 20.77 -8.29
CA ASP A 131 20.17 21.51 -8.16
C ASP A 131 21.34 20.56 -7.79
N ASP A 132 22.10 20.88 -6.74
CA ASP A 132 23.21 20.06 -6.26
C ASP A 132 22.82 19.11 -5.10
N VAL A 133 21.53 19.05 -4.75
CA VAL A 133 21.02 18.24 -3.62
C VAL A 133 20.47 16.91 -4.12
N ARG A 134 20.83 15.84 -3.42
CA ARG A 134 20.38 14.47 -3.70
C ARG A 134 19.32 14.07 -2.69
N TYR A 135 18.24 13.49 -3.18
CA TYR A 135 17.12 13.05 -2.37
C TYR A 135 16.92 11.55 -2.50
N GLN A 136 16.66 10.90 -1.36
CA GLN A 136 16.08 9.56 -1.34
C GLN A 136 14.57 9.71 -1.23
N VAL A 137 13.85 8.95 -2.05
CA VAL A 137 12.38 8.95 -2.08
C VAL A 137 11.87 7.55 -1.80
N ILE A 138 10.99 7.43 -0.80
CA ILE A 138 10.18 6.25 -0.56
C ILE A 138 8.76 6.58 -0.99
N ALA A 139 8.25 5.86 -1.98
CA ALA A 139 6.92 6.07 -2.52
C ALA A 139 5.96 4.96 -2.06
N ARG A 140 4.78 5.36 -1.61
CA ARG A 140 3.65 4.46 -1.35
C ARG A 140 2.50 4.82 -2.28
N GLN A 141 2.02 3.84 -3.02
CA GLN A 141 0.79 3.96 -3.80
C GLN A 141 -0.42 4.08 -2.86
N LEU A 142 -1.29 5.04 -3.12
CA LEU A 142 -2.54 5.19 -2.37
C LEU A 142 -3.67 4.45 -3.09
N LEU A 143 -4.51 3.78 -2.31
CA LEU A 143 -5.74 3.16 -2.83
C LEU A 143 -6.80 4.25 -3.10
N PRO A 144 -7.76 4.02 -4.01
CA PRO A 144 -8.79 5.01 -4.34
C PRO A 144 -9.61 5.53 -3.15
N ASP A 145 -9.78 4.70 -2.12
CA ASP A 145 -10.51 5.00 -0.88
C ASP A 145 -9.61 5.38 0.29
N GLU A 146 -8.28 5.37 0.11
CA GLU A 146 -7.34 5.81 1.14
C GLU A 146 -7.31 7.35 1.20
N PRO A 147 -7.41 7.95 2.40
CA PRO A 147 -7.23 9.40 2.55
C PRO A 147 -5.87 9.85 2.00
N PRO A 148 -5.81 10.92 1.19
CA PRO A 148 -4.58 11.44 0.61
C PRO A 148 -3.78 12.26 1.63
N GLU A 149 -3.33 11.59 2.69
CA GLU A 149 -2.64 12.24 3.81
C GLU A 149 -1.36 11.53 4.21
N CYS A 150 -0.50 12.30 4.87
CA CYS A 150 0.68 11.80 5.55
C CYS A 150 0.30 11.39 6.97
N PRO A 151 0.30 10.08 7.29
CA PRO A 151 -0.05 9.64 8.62
C PRO A 151 1.00 10.13 9.61
N SER A 152 0.55 10.53 10.80
CA SER A 152 1.43 10.62 11.95
C SER A 152 1.99 9.22 12.21
N LEU A 153 3.29 9.03 12.03
CA LEU A 153 3.93 7.78 12.43
C LEU A 153 3.74 7.60 13.94
N PRO A 154 3.33 6.41 14.43
CA PRO A 154 3.26 6.17 15.86
C PRO A 154 4.64 6.41 16.48
N SER A 155 4.63 7.05 17.65
CA SER A 155 5.83 7.42 18.42
C SER A 155 6.57 6.20 18.93
#